data_AF-A0A2E1X137-F1
#
_entry.id   AF-A0A2E1X137-F1
#
_cell.length_a   1.000
_cell.length_b   1.000
_cell.length_c   1.000
_cell.angle_alpha   90.00
_cell.angle_beta   90.00
_cell.angle_gamma   90.00
#
_symmetry.space_group_name_H-M   'P 1'
#
loop_
_entity.id
_entity.type
_entity.pdbx_description
1 polymer ?
#
loop_
_entity_poly.entity_id
_entity_poly.type
_entity_poly.pdbx_seq_one_letter_code
_entity_poly.pdbx_strand_id
1 'polypeptide(L)'
;MNTHPKPLSTRPGFVITLVVSWLTVRGLLWIAEALFFQEPNLSWHASLVDGLLGIFCISLAIQLWIGISGVLLPVVIMLAMHFGIHIYRWTIIDPHSWWTISTLQRLQVVFESGISLLLIHLLIFFPRPKALSVSQK
;
A
#
# COMPACT_ATOMS: atom_id res chain seq x y z
N MET A 1 2.85 -43.76 12.71
CA MET A 1 3.09 -42.80 11.61
C MET A 1 3.06 -41.41 12.24
N ASN A 2 4.23 -40.84 12.54
CA ASN A 2 4.34 -39.62 13.35
C ASN A 2 3.97 -38.40 12.51
N THR A 3 2.74 -37.90 12.67
CA THR A 3 2.34 -36.58 12.16
C THR A 3 2.87 -35.51 13.11
N HIS A 4 4.13 -35.10 12.93
CA HIS A 4 4.58 -33.85 13.53
C HIS A 4 3.76 -32.71 12.92
N PRO A 5 3.02 -31.92 13.72
CA PRO A 5 2.44 -30.69 13.21
C PRO A 5 3.59 -29.78 12.75
N LYS A 6 3.60 -29.42 11.45
CA LYS A 6 4.53 -28.41 10.95
C LYS A 6 4.36 -27.15 11.80
N PRO A 7 5.44 -26.56 12.33
CA PRO A 7 5.33 -25.35 13.12
C PRO A 7 4.61 -24.28 12.30
N LEU A 8 3.55 -23.69 12.87
CA LEU A 8 2.91 -22.51 12.30
C LEU A 8 4.00 -21.44 12.17
N SER A 9 4.39 -21.11 10.93
CA SER A 9 5.27 -19.97 10.68
C SER A 9 4.53 -18.71 11.09
N THR A 10 4.91 -18.14 12.23
CA THR A 10 4.46 -16.83 12.72
C THR A 10 5.02 -15.68 11.89
N ARG A 11 6.03 -15.94 11.03
CA ARG A 11 6.58 -14.94 10.14
C ARG A 11 5.74 -14.83 8.87
N PRO A 12 5.27 -13.62 8.51
CA PRO A 12 4.65 -13.40 7.22
C PRO A 12 5.62 -13.77 6.09
N GLY A 13 5.07 -14.29 5.00
CA GLY A 13 5.86 -14.63 3.81
C GLY A 13 6.48 -13.36 3.20
N PHE A 14 7.55 -13.55 2.42
CA PHE A 14 8.33 -12.45 1.81
C PHE A 14 7.46 -11.38 1.13
N VAL A 15 6.47 -11.79 0.33
CA VAL A 15 5.54 -10.88 -0.35
C VAL A 15 4.75 -10.02 0.64
N ILE A 16 4.26 -10.61 1.73
CA ILE A 16 3.52 -9.88 2.76
C ILE A 16 4.43 -8.87 3.46
N THR A 17 5.67 -9.26 3.77
CA THR A 17 6.64 -8.33 4.36
C THR A 17 6.89 -7.13 3.46
N LEU A 18 7.07 -7.34 2.14
CA LEU A 18 7.23 -6.23 1.18
C LEU A 18 6.02 -5.30 1.16
N VAL A 19 4.81 -5.86 1.12
CA VAL A 19 3.57 -5.07 1.10
C VAL A 19 3.41 -4.28 2.40
N VAL A 20 3.66 -4.90 3.55
CA VAL A 20 3.59 -4.25 4.87
C VAL A 20 4.62 -3.12 4.96
N SER A 21 5.86 -3.35 4.53
CA SER A 21 6.90 -2.33 4.52
C SER A 21 6.51 -1.15 3.63
N TRP A 22 6.01 -1.41 2.43
CA TRP A 22 5.57 -0.37 1.51
C TRP A 22 4.42 0.47 2.07
N LEU A 23 3.35 -0.18 2.54
CA LEU A 23 2.20 0.51 3.14
C LEU A 23 2.61 1.34 4.36
N THR A 24 3.54 0.85 5.17
CA THR A 24 4.04 1.58 6.34
C THR A 24 4.81 2.83 5.90
N VAL A 25 5.76 2.69 4.97
CA VAL A 25 6.56 3.84 4.48
C VAL A 25 5.66 4.87 3.80
N ARG A 26 4.79 4.44 2.88
CA ARG A 26 3.88 5.35 2.18
C ARG A 26 2.89 6.02 3.12
N GLY A 27 2.40 5.28 4.12
CA GLY A 27 1.52 5.82 5.14
C GLY A 27 2.18 6.90 5.99
N LEU A 28 3.45 6.69 6.39
CA LEU A 28 4.24 7.70 7.09
C LEU A 28 4.52 8.92 6.21
N LEU A 29 4.80 8.73 4.92
CA LEU A 29 5.01 9.84 3.98
C LEU A 29 3.75 10.70 3.84
N TRP A 30 2.56 10.09 3.73
CA TRP A 30 1.31 10.86 3.68
C TRP A 30 1.01 11.62 4.98
N ILE A 31 1.30 11.03 6.13
CA ILE A 31 1.19 11.75 7.41
C ILE A 31 2.19 12.92 7.44
N ALA A 32 3.42 12.73 6.96
CA ALA A 32 4.40 13.80 6.88
C ALA A 32 3.96 14.91 5.91
N GLU A 33 3.43 14.56 4.74
CA GLU A 33 2.86 15.50 3.76
C GLU A 33 1.73 16.33 4.39
N ALA A 34 0.81 15.66 5.11
CA ALA A 34 -0.27 16.33 5.83
C ALA A 34 0.22 17.33 6.89
N LEU A 35 1.28 17.01 7.62
CA LEU A 35 1.79 17.80 8.74
C LEU A 35 2.75 18.93 8.32
N PHE A 36 3.57 18.70 7.30
CA PHE A 36 4.71 19.58 6.98
C PHE A 36 4.59 20.29 5.63
N PHE A 37 3.75 19.81 4.70
CA PHE A 37 3.65 20.33 3.33
C PHE A 37 2.26 20.87 3.02
N GLN A 38 1.79 21.82 3.84
CA GLN A 38 0.51 22.48 3.63
C GLN A 38 0.57 23.43 2.44
N GLU A 39 -0.05 23.07 1.32
CA GLU A 39 -0.24 24.01 0.20
C GLU A 39 -1.21 25.13 0.62
N PRO A 40 -0.83 26.41 0.47
CA PRO A 40 -1.56 27.55 1.04
C PRO A 40 -2.97 27.76 0.45
N ASN A 41 -3.30 27.12 -0.68
CA ASN A 41 -4.54 27.37 -1.43
C ASN A 41 -5.52 26.17 -1.51
N LEU A 42 -5.22 25.00 -0.92
CA LEU A 42 -6.10 23.81 -0.88
C LEU A 42 -6.37 23.31 0.57
N SER A 43 -6.65 24.27 1.46
CA SER A 43 -5.90 24.48 2.70
C SER A 43 -6.29 23.70 3.96
N TRP A 44 -7.12 22.65 3.93
CA TRP A 44 -7.29 21.81 5.15
C TRP A 44 -7.84 20.42 4.86
N HIS A 45 -8.79 20.32 3.92
CA HIS A 45 -9.40 19.04 3.57
C HIS A 45 -8.42 18.09 2.88
N ALA A 46 -7.53 18.60 2.03
CA ALA A 46 -6.49 17.79 1.39
C ALA A 46 -5.51 17.20 2.43
N SER A 47 -5.00 18.03 3.33
CA SER A 47 -4.09 17.61 4.42
C SER A 47 -4.76 16.60 5.37
N LEU A 48 -6.02 16.81 5.76
CA LEU A 48 -6.75 15.84 6.59
C LEU A 48 -6.93 14.50 5.87
N VAL A 49 -7.26 14.53 4.57
CA VAL A 49 -7.42 13.31 3.75
C VAL A 49 -6.10 12.56 3.65
N ASP A 50 -4.98 13.24 3.40
CA ASP A 50 -3.66 12.61 3.33
C ASP A 50 -3.28 11.97 4.69
N GLY A 51 -3.52 12.68 5.80
CA GLY A 51 -3.28 12.14 7.13
C GLY A 51 -4.13 10.89 7.43
N LEU A 52 -5.41 10.90 7.08
CA LEU A 52 -6.31 9.76 7.24
C LEU A 52 -5.91 8.58 6.35
N LEU A 53 -5.54 8.82 5.09
CA LEU A 53 -5.04 7.79 4.18
C LEU A 53 -3.74 7.17 4.70
N GLY A 54 -2.87 7.98 5.30
CA GLY A 54 -1.64 7.52 5.92
C GLY A 54 -1.89 6.61 7.14
N ILE A 55 -2.77 7.02 8.05
CA ILE A 55 -3.19 6.20 9.19
C ILE A 55 -3.86 4.90 8.71
N PHE A 56 -4.69 4.99 7.67
CA PHE A 56 -5.36 3.84 7.09
C PHE A 56 -4.36 2.83 6.49
N CYS A 57 -3.33 3.30 5.78
CA CYS A 57 -2.25 2.45 5.27
C CYS A 57 -1.50 1.72 6.39
N ILE A 58 -1.14 2.42 7.45
CA ILE A 58 -0.46 1.81 8.61
C ILE A 58 -1.38 0.77 9.27
N SER A 59 -2.66 1.09 9.42
CA SER A 59 -3.65 0.17 9.97
C SER A 59 -3.77 -1.10 9.12
N LEU A 60 -3.86 -0.97 7.80
CA LEU A 60 -3.87 -2.12 6.89
C LEU A 60 -2.57 -2.93 6.94
N ALA A 61 -1.42 -2.27 7.05
CA ALA A 61 -0.12 -2.93 7.20
C ALA A 61 -0.08 -3.81 8.45
N ILE A 62 -0.55 -3.30 9.59
CA ILE A 62 -0.62 -4.05 10.85
C ILE A 62 -1.59 -5.23 10.73
N GLN A 63 -2.80 -4.99 10.19
CA GLN A 63 -3.80 -6.05 10.01
C GLN A 63 -3.32 -7.15 9.05
N LEU A 64 -2.61 -6.78 7.99
CA LEU A 64 -2.00 -7.70 7.04
C LEU A 64 -0.85 -8.50 7.67
N TRP A 65 -0.03 -7.86 8.51
CA TRP A 65 1.05 -8.51 9.27
C TRP A 65 0.53 -9.56 10.25
N ILE A 66 -0.50 -9.22 11.02
CA ILE A 66 -1.17 -10.13 11.96
C ILE A 66 -1.89 -11.26 11.20
N GLY A 67 -2.36 -10.98 9.98
CA GLY A 67 -3.03 -11.95 9.13
C GLY A 67 -4.53 -12.00 9.29
N ILE A 68 -5.16 -10.85 9.53
CA ILE A 68 -6.61 -10.73 9.63
C ILE A 68 -7.26 -11.17 8.31
N SER A 69 -8.29 -12.02 8.40
CA SER A 69 -9.01 -12.49 7.22
C SER A 69 -9.79 -11.34 6.58
N GLY A 70 -9.78 -11.25 5.26
CA GLY A 70 -10.48 -10.20 4.50
C GLY A 70 -9.69 -8.91 4.29
N VAL A 71 -8.53 -8.72 4.93
CA VAL A 71 -7.69 -7.50 4.77
C VAL A 71 -7.02 -7.38 3.40
N LEU A 72 -6.92 -8.48 2.65
CA LEU A 72 -6.25 -8.48 1.35
C LEU A 72 -6.96 -7.57 0.34
N LEU A 73 -8.30 -7.59 0.31
CA LEU A 73 -9.09 -6.78 -0.61
C LEU A 73 -8.87 -5.27 -0.37
N PRO A 74 -9.01 -4.72 0.84
CA PRO A 74 -8.75 -3.30 1.08
C PRO A 74 -7.28 -2.92 0.82
N VAL A 75 -6.32 -3.82 1.05
CA VAL A 75 -4.92 -3.59 0.67
C VAL A 75 -4.76 -3.44 -0.85
N VAL A 76 -5.35 -4.32 -1.65
CA VAL A 76 -5.31 -4.23 -3.12
C VAL A 76 -5.99 -2.95 -3.60
N ILE A 77 -7.15 -2.61 -3.04
CA ILE A 77 -7.86 -1.36 -3.35
C ILE A 77 -6.98 -0.15 -3.02
N MET A 78 -6.31 -0.15 -1.86
CA MET A 78 -5.45 0.94 -1.43
C MET A 78 -4.27 1.15 -2.38
N LEU A 79 -3.60 0.06 -2.79
CA LEU A 79 -2.51 0.13 -3.76
C LEU A 79 -2.99 0.58 -5.14
N ALA A 80 -4.18 0.12 -5.56
CA ALA A 80 -4.78 0.52 -6.83
C ALA A 80 -5.19 2.00 -6.82
N MET A 81 -5.71 2.50 -5.70
CA MET A 81 -6.01 3.91 -5.49
C MET A 81 -4.73 4.75 -5.57
N HIS A 82 -3.66 4.34 -4.90
CA HIS A 82 -2.38 5.05 -4.94
C HIS A 82 -1.83 5.18 -6.37
N PHE A 83 -1.85 4.08 -7.12
CA PHE A 83 -1.51 4.09 -8.54
C PHE A 83 -2.44 4.99 -9.37
N GLY A 84 -3.75 4.87 -9.12
CA GLY A 84 -4.79 5.64 -9.81
C GLY A 84 -4.65 7.14 -9.61
N ILE A 85 -4.27 7.61 -8.42
CA ILE A 85 -4.04 9.03 -8.14
C ILE A 85 -2.91 9.58 -9.01
N HIS A 86 -1.80 8.85 -9.16
CA HIS A 86 -0.72 9.28 -10.04
C HIS A 86 -1.15 9.36 -11.50
N ILE A 87 -1.84 8.33 -12.01
CA ILE A 87 -2.40 8.38 -13.37
C ILE A 87 -3.34 9.57 -13.52
N TYR A 88 -4.30 9.71 -12.61
CA TYR A 88 -5.33 10.73 -12.70
C TYR A 88 -4.74 12.15 -12.70
N ARG A 89 -3.76 12.40 -11.82
CA ARG A 89 -3.08 13.70 -11.75
C ARG A 89 -2.33 14.03 -13.04
N TRP A 90 -1.55 13.09 -13.56
CA TRP A 90 -0.64 13.35 -14.68
C TRP A 90 -1.26 13.13 -16.07
N THR A 91 -2.42 12.48 -16.17
CA THR A 91 -3.10 12.26 -17.47
C THR A 91 -4.34 13.12 -17.65
N ILE A 92 -5.05 13.47 -16.56
CA ILE A 92 -6.34 14.17 -16.64
C ILE A 92 -6.25 15.58 -16.05
N ILE A 93 -5.80 15.73 -14.81
CA ILE A 93 -5.84 17.04 -14.13
C ILE A 93 -4.82 18.01 -14.73
N ASP A 94 -3.55 17.60 -14.82
CA ASP A 94 -2.47 18.50 -15.22
C ASP A 94 -1.40 17.76 -16.04
N PRO A 95 -1.71 17.41 -17.29
CA PRO A 95 -0.76 16.71 -18.17
C PRO A 95 0.41 17.59 -18.60
N HIS A 96 0.27 18.92 -18.55
CA HIS A 96 1.33 19.84 -18.95
C HIS A 96 2.45 19.92 -17.90
N SER A 97 2.12 19.89 -16.61
CA SER A 97 3.16 19.96 -15.56
C SER A 97 4.04 18.71 -15.47
N TRP A 98 3.63 17.58 -16.07
CA TRP A 98 4.50 16.41 -16.21
C TRP A 98 5.82 16.77 -16.89
N TRP A 99 5.78 17.68 -17.86
CA TRP A 99 6.95 18.10 -18.62
C TRP A 99 7.75 19.22 -17.94
N THR A 100 7.22 19.82 -16.87
CA THR A 100 7.89 20.91 -16.15
C THR A 100 8.61 20.43 -14.89
N ILE A 101 8.20 19.30 -14.31
CA ILE A 101 8.91 18.70 -13.16
C ILE A 101 10.27 18.12 -13.54
N SER A 102 11.18 18.09 -12.56
CA SER A 102 12.53 17.56 -12.73
C SER A 102 12.54 16.06 -13.07
N THR A 103 13.60 15.60 -13.75
CA THR A 103 13.78 14.17 -14.07
C THR A 103 13.72 13.27 -12.84
N LEU A 104 14.28 13.73 -11.72
CA LEU A 104 14.27 12.97 -10.46
C LEU A 104 12.85 12.77 -9.92
N GLN A 105 12.01 13.82 -9.96
CA GLN A 105 10.62 13.74 -9.54
C GLN A 105 9.80 12.83 -10.45
N ARG A 106 10.05 12.84 -11.77
CA ARG A 106 9.40 11.90 -12.70
C ARG A 106 9.75 10.46 -12.39
N LEU A 107 11.04 10.18 -12.17
CA LEU A 107 11.50 8.84 -11.79
C LEU A 107 10.87 8.38 -10.48
N GLN A 108 10.76 9.28 -9.49
CA GLN A 108 10.08 8.98 -8.23
C GLN A 108 8.62 8.59 -8.46
N VAL A 109 7.85 9.37 -9.24
CA VAL A 109 6.44 9.05 -9.54
C VAL A 109 6.31 7.69 -10.23
N VAL A 110 7.16 7.42 -11.24
CA VAL A 110 7.15 6.14 -11.96
C VAL A 110 7.49 4.98 -11.04
N PHE A 111 8.48 5.17 -10.16
CA PHE A 111 8.89 4.15 -9.19
C PHE A 111 7.79 3.86 -8.16
N GLU A 112 7.19 4.88 -7.55
CA GLU A 112 6.11 4.73 -6.56
C GLU A 112 4.85 4.07 -7.16
N SER A 113 4.49 4.48 -8.38
CA SER A 113 3.39 3.90 -9.16
C SER A 113 3.68 2.45 -9.54
N GLY A 114 4.91 2.17 -10.01
CA GLY A 114 5.37 0.85 -10.42
C GLY A 114 5.42 -0.15 -9.27
N ILE A 115 5.89 0.26 -8.08
CA ILE A 115 5.87 -0.59 -6.89
C ILE A 115 4.43 -0.96 -6.52
N SER A 116 3.49 -0.02 -6.59
CA SER A 116 2.10 -0.28 -6.25
C SER A 116 1.48 -1.34 -7.16
N LEU A 117 1.73 -1.26 -8.47
CA LEU A 117 1.32 -2.30 -9.43
C LEU A 117 2.01 -3.64 -9.19
N LEU A 118 3.32 -3.63 -8.95
CA LEU A 118 4.09 -4.84 -8.68
C LEU A 118 3.56 -5.56 -7.44
N LEU A 119 3.28 -4.83 -6.37
CA LEU A 119 2.75 -5.40 -5.14
C LEU A 119 1.33 -5.96 -5.32
N ILE A 120 0.47 -5.29 -6.10
CA ILE A 120 -0.84 -5.85 -6.49
C ILE A 120 -0.64 -7.17 -7.25
N HIS A 121 0.24 -7.19 -8.23
CA HIS A 121 0.55 -8.39 -9.00
C HIS A 121 1.04 -9.53 -8.09
N LEU A 122 1.98 -9.25 -7.20
CA LEU A 122 2.50 -10.24 -6.26
C LEU A 122 1.40 -10.77 -5.32
N LEU A 123 0.50 -9.91 -4.85
CA LEU A 123 -0.62 -10.32 -3.98
C LEU A 123 -1.66 -11.19 -4.68
N ILE A 124 -1.93 -10.92 -5.96
CA ILE A 124 -2.92 -11.67 -6.77
C ILE A 124 -2.37 -13.03 -7.21
N PHE A 125 -1.12 -13.06 -7.69
CA PHE A 125 -0.52 -14.26 -8.30
C PHE A 125 0.22 -15.15 -7.29
N PHE A 126 0.65 -14.62 -6.15
CA PHE A 126 1.25 -15.39 -5.06
C PHE A 126 0.44 -15.24 -3.77
N PRO A 127 -0.84 -15.64 -3.76
CA PRO A 127 -1.68 -15.53 -2.58
C PRO A 127 -1.10 -16.40 -1.45
N ARG A 128 -1.22 -15.89 -0.22
CA ARG A 128 -0.82 -16.62 0.99
C ARG A 128 -1.37 -18.05 0.93
N PRO A 129 -0.57 -19.10 1.16
CA PRO A 129 -1.13 -20.43 1.31
C PRO A 129 -2.10 -20.37 2.49
N LYS A 130 -3.39 -20.61 2.22
CA LYS A 130 -4.40 -20.74 3.27
C LYS A 130 -3.88 -21.80 4.22
N ALA A 131 -3.59 -21.43 5.47
CA ALA A 131 -3.44 -22.42 6.52
C ALA A 131 -4.75 -23.23 6.49
N LEU A 132 -4.63 -24.50 6.12
CA LEU A 132 -5.74 -25.42 5.97
C LEU A 132 -6.59 -25.34 7.23
N SER A 133 -7.84 -24.92 7.03
CA SER A 133 -9.00 -25.22 7.86
C SER A 133 -8.75 -26.42 8.78
N VAL A 134 -8.50 -26.17 10.07
CA VAL A 134 -8.80 -27.18 11.08
C VAL A 134 -10.33 -27.15 11.21
N SER A 135 -10.98 -27.90 10.32
CA SER A 135 -12.36 -28.33 10.51
C SER A 135 -12.32 -29.35 11.65
N GLN A 136 -12.43 -28.89 12.90
CA GLN A 136 -12.89 -29.77 13.97
C GLN A 136 -14.40 -29.90 13.81
N LYS A 137 -14.82 -30.94 13.09
CA LYS A 137 -16.07 -31.64 13.36
C LYS A 137 -15.73 -32.82 14.24
#